data_AF-A0A2N2FUB5-F1
#
_entry.id   AF-A0A2N2FUB5-F1
#
_cell.length_a   1.000
_cell.length_b   1.000
_cell.length_c   1.000
_cell.angle_alpha   90.00
_cell.angle_beta   90.00
_cell.angle_gamma   90.00
#
_symmetry.space_group_name_H-M   'P 1'
#
loop_
_entity.id
_entity.type
_entity.pdbx_description
1 polymer ?
#
loop_
_entity_poly.entity_id
_entity_poly.type
_entity_poly.pdbx_seq_one_letter_code
_entity_poly.pdbx_strand_id
1 'polypeptide(L)'
;MEIIKGIANIFGGVDLSDSDGMPIAQTHENIFGGTDLIQDGHQVSHTTPNIFGGEDVRDEMGNVTHVTRSNIFGGVDVSDAMGKHILYTAPNIQGGFNVFENGGKLEQSVIPDATGFHSKFFR
;
A
#
# COMPACT_ATOMS: atom_id res chain seq x y z
N MET A 1 -12.26 5.88 14.89
CA MET A 1 -11.32 4.99 14.17
C MET A 1 -12.13 4.38 13.05
N GLU A 2 -11.82 4.75 11.82
CA GLU A 2 -12.45 4.15 10.64
C GLU A 2 -11.77 2.81 10.38
N ILE A 3 -12.57 1.75 10.21
CA ILE A 3 -12.06 0.41 9.93
C ILE A 3 -12.29 0.14 8.44
N ILE A 4 -11.21 -0.01 7.69
CA ILE A 4 -11.24 -0.46 6.30
C ILE A 4 -10.99 -1.97 6.30
N LYS A 5 -11.89 -2.73 5.68
CA LYS A 5 -11.77 -4.18 5.50
C LYS A 5 -11.24 -4.46 4.10
N GLY A 6 -10.17 -5.24 4.02
CA GLY A 6 -9.62 -5.74 2.76
C GLY A 6 -9.86 -7.24 2.62
N ILE A 7 -10.40 -7.67 1.48
CA ILE A 7 -10.59 -9.09 1.12
C ILE A 7 -9.93 -9.35 -0.23
N ALA A 8 -9.12 -10.40 -0.34
CA ALA A 8 -8.49 -10.75 -1.62
C ALA A 8 -9.55 -11.07 -2.67
N ASN A 9 -9.36 -10.56 -3.89
CA ASN A 9 -10.30 -10.71 -5.00
C ASN A 9 -9.75 -11.61 -6.11
N ILE A 10 -10.58 -11.89 -7.13
CA ILE A 10 -10.24 -12.80 -8.23
C ILE A 10 -9.21 -12.23 -9.22
N PHE A 11 -8.85 -10.95 -9.08
CA PHE A 11 -7.93 -10.22 -9.97
C PHE A 11 -6.53 -10.08 -9.37
N GLY A 12 -6.22 -10.86 -8.32
CA GLY A 12 -4.91 -10.84 -7.68
C GLY A 12 -4.70 -9.67 -6.71
N GLY A 13 -5.71 -8.81 -6.50
CA GLY A 13 -5.63 -7.72 -5.53
C GLY A 13 -6.68 -7.84 -4.42
N VAL A 14 -7.18 -6.70 -3.93
CA VAL A 14 -7.97 -6.59 -2.70
C VAL A 14 -9.18 -5.70 -2.93
N ASP A 15 -10.36 -6.19 -2.54
CA ASP A 15 -11.58 -5.40 -2.40
C ASP A 15 -11.57 -4.69 -1.05
N LEU A 16 -11.69 -3.36 -1.07
CA LEU A 16 -11.72 -2.50 0.11
C LEU A 16 -13.16 -2.07 0.41
N SER A 17 -13.57 -2.22 1.66
CA SER A 17 -14.90 -1.82 2.14
C SER A 17 -14.83 -1.13 3.49
N ASP A 18 -15.83 -0.29 3.78
CA ASP A 18 -15.95 0.38 5.08
C ASP A 18 -16.43 -0.59 6.18
N SER A 19 -16.69 -0.06 7.38
CA SER A 19 -17.18 -0.87 8.51
C SER A 19 -18.55 -1.50 8.25
N ASP A 20 -19.39 -0.83 7.47
CA ASP A 20 -20.76 -1.24 7.12
C ASP A 20 -20.79 -2.19 5.92
N GLY A 21 -19.64 -2.42 5.28
CA GLY A 21 -19.47 -3.29 4.13
C GLY A 21 -19.76 -2.62 2.78
N MET A 22 -19.86 -1.28 2.74
CA MET A 22 -19.94 -0.57 1.48
C MET A 22 -18.57 -0.59 0.77
N PRO A 23 -18.53 -0.85 -0.55
CA PRO A 23 -17.29 -0.85 -1.31
C PRO A 23 -16.71 0.57 -1.38
N ILE A 24 -15.41 0.69 -1.12
CA ILE A 24 -14.65 1.94 -1.20
C ILE A 24 -13.82 1.95 -2.49
N ALA A 25 -13.07 0.88 -2.73
CA ALA A 25 -12.16 0.73 -3.85
C ALA A 25 -11.79 -0.74 -4.05
N GLN A 26 -11.12 -1.06 -5.14
CA GLN A 26 -10.57 -2.39 -5.42
C GLN A 26 -9.17 -2.22 -5.99
N THR A 27 -8.27 -3.16 -5.69
CA THR A 27 -6.97 -3.24 -6.34
C THR A 27 -6.89 -4.47 -7.23
N HIS A 28 -6.22 -4.34 -8.39
CA HIS A 28 -5.97 -5.44 -9.34
C HIS A 28 -4.50 -5.46 -9.73
N GLU A 29 -3.92 -6.65 -9.94
CA GLU A 29 -2.60 -6.72 -10.59
C GLU A 29 -2.70 -6.22 -12.04
N ASN A 30 -1.72 -5.43 -12.47
CA ASN A 30 -1.68 -4.88 -13.82
C ASN A 30 -0.60 -5.54 -14.69
N ILE A 31 -0.71 -5.34 -16.01
CA ILE A 31 0.19 -5.97 -17.00
C ILE A 31 1.65 -5.51 -16.91
N PHE A 32 1.92 -4.44 -16.15
CA PHE A 32 3.26 -3.90 -15.95
C PHE A 32 3.95 -4.47 -14.70
N GLY A 33 3.29 -5.39 -13.99
CA GLY A 33 3.80 -6.02 -12.78
C GLY A 33 3.62 -5.16 -11.52
N GLY A 34 2.77 -4.13 -11.59
CA GLY A 34 2.31 -3.38 -10.42
C GLY A 34 0.81 -3.60 -10.19
N THR A 35 0.15 -2.61 -9.59
CA THR A 35 -1.25 -2.71 -9.15
C THR A 35 -2.06 -1.50 -9.62
N ASP A 36 -3.25 -1.73 -10.17
CA ASP A 36 -4.24 -0.68 -10.46
C ASP A 36 -5.15 -0.47 -9.24
N LEU A 37 -5.46 0.78 -8.93
CA LEU A 37 -6.48 1.18 -7.95
C LEU A 37 -7.75 1.61 -8.69
N ILE A 38 -8.82 0.88 -8.48
CA ILE A 38 -10.13 1.11 -9.08
C ILE A 38 -11.09 1.67 -8.03
N GLN A 39 -11.71 2.81 -8.33
CA GLN A 39 -12.75 3.42 -7.52
C GLN A 39 -13.95 3.75 -8.42
N ASP A 40 -15.16 3.40 -7.99
CA ASP A 40 -16.39 3.59 -8.76
C ASP A 40 -16.32 3.03 -10.21
N GLY A 41 -15.56 1.95 -10.41
CA GLY A 41 -15.37 1.31 -11.71
C GLY A 41 -14.34 1.99 -12.62
N HIS A 42 -13.65 3.04 -12.14
CA HIS A 42 -12.62 3.76 -12.86
C HIS A 42 -11.25 3.57 -12.23
N GLN A 43 -10.22 3.43 -13.05
CA GLN A 43 -8.84 3.42 -12.58
C GLN A 43 -8.42 4.84 -12.19
N VAL A 44 -8.21 5.07 -10.90
CA VAL A 44 -7.85 6.40 -10.35
C VAL A 44 -6.35 6.54 -10.09
N SER A 45 -5.64 5.41 -9.96
CA SER A 45 -4.19 5.36 -9.81
C SER A 45 -3.65 3.99 -10.23
N HIS A 46 -2.35 3.90 -10.50
CA HIS A 46 -1.66 2.62 -10.64
C HIS A 46 -0.20 2.68 -10.22
N THR A 47 0.36 1.54 -9.89
CA THR A 47 1.79 1.37 -9.64
C THR A 47 2.48 0.63 -10.78
N THR A 48 3.77 0.95 -10.98
CA THR A 48 4.66 0.21 -11.87
C THR A 48 6.03 0.05 -11.21
N PRO A 49 6.67 -1.13 -11.25
CA PRO A 49 8.03 -1.31 -10.75
C PRO A 49 9.01 -0.32 -11.38
N ASN A 50 9.94 0.19 -10.59
CA ASN A 50 10.96 1.15 -11.03
C ASN A 50 12.39 0.60 -10.90
N ILE A 51 13.36 1.31 -11.49
CA ILE A 51 14.77 0.90 -11.54
C ILE A 51 15.47 0.91 -10.18
N PHE A 52 14.83 1.45 -9.13
CA PHE A 52 15.38 1.54 -7.79
C PHE A 52 14.89 0.40 -6.88
N GLY A 53 14.17 -0.57 -7.44
CA GLY A 53 13.65 -1.72 -6.70
C GLY A 53 12.41 -1.41 -5.86
N GLY A 54 11.72 -0.31 -6.13
CA GLY A 54 10.38 -0.02 -5.62
C GLY A 54 9.39 0.21 -6.77
N GLU A 55 8.43 1.09 -6.55
CA GLU A 55 7.36 1.39 -7.51
C GLU A 55 7.18 2.89 -7.75
N ASP A 56 6.84 3.25 -8.98
CA ASP A 56 6.29 4.56 -9.31
C ASP A 56 4.77 4.50 -9.13
N VAL A 57 4.20 5.43 -8.36
CA VAL A 57 2.76 5.61 -8.22
C VAL A 57 2.32 6.69 -9.21
N ARG A 58 1.38 6.35 -10.08
CA ARG A 58 0.88 7.22 -11.15
C ARG A 58 -0.58 7.57 -10.94
N ASP A 59 -0.96 8.78 -11.33
CA ASP A 59 -2.36 9.20 -11.40
C ASP A 59 -3.07 8.58 -12.62
N GLU A 60 -4.38 8.81 -12.73
CA GLU A 60 -5.21 8.39 -13.87
C GLU A 60 -4.73 8.95 -15.23
N MET A 61 -3.96 10.05 -15.23
CA MET A 61 -3.38 10.66 -16.42
C MET A 61 -2.00 10.07 -16.77
N GLY A 62 -1.47 9.17 -15.93
CA GLY A 62 -0.17 8.53 -16.09
C GLY A 62 1.02 9.33 -15.57
N ASN A 63 0.79 10.47 -14.90
CA ASN A 63 1.87 11.24 -14.28
C ASN A 63 2.33 10.55 -13.00
N VAL A 64 3.64 10.51 -12.78
CA VAL A 64 4.19 10.04 -11.51
C VAL A 64 3.83 11.05 -10.42
N THR A 65 3.21 10.58 -9.35
CA THR A 65 2.87 11.37 -8.16
C THR A 65 3.85 11.10 -7.01
N HIS A 66 4.23 9.83 -6.85
CA HIS A 66 5.15 9.36 -5.83
C HIS A 66 6.06 8.27 -6.35
N VAL A 67 7.21 8.11 -5.71
CA VAL A 67 8.18 7.06 -6.01
C VAL A 67 8.57 6.38 -4.71
N THR A 68 8.56 5.05 -4.70
CA THR A 68 8.99 4.25 -3.58
C THR A 68 10.29 3.52 -3.89
N ARG A 69 11.08 3.22 -2.84
CA ARG A 69 12.26 2.36 -2.90
C ARG A 69 12.56 1.76 -1.53
N SER A 70 13.20 0.60 -1.48
CA SER A 70 13.69 0.05 -0.21
C SER A 70 14.73 0.96 0.46
N ASN A 71 14.74 0.99 1.79
CA ASN A 71 15.68 1.77 2.57
C ASN A 71 16.57 0.91 3.48
N ILE A 72 17.57 1.54 4.11
CA ILE A 72 18.56 0.86 4.95
C ILE A 72 17.99 0.29 6.26
N PHE A 73 16.79 0.71 6.66
CA PHE A 73 16.13 0.22 7.86
C PHE A 73 15.32 -1.06 7.60
N GLY A 74 15.28 -1.54 6.34
CA GLY A 74 14.45 -2.67 5.94
C GLY A 74 12.98 -2.30 5.72
N GLY A 75 12.68 -1.00 5.56
CA GLY A 75 11.39 -0.51 5.10
C GLY A 75 11.49 0.16 3.74
N VAL A 76 10.64 1.17 3.51
CA VAL A 76 10.48 1.85 2.22
C VAL A 76 10.60 3.37 2.41
N ASP A 77 11.40 4.02 1.58
CA ASP A 77 11.37 5.48 1.40
C ASP A 77 10.29 5.84 0.38
N VAL A 78 9.59 6.95 0.61
CA VAL A 78 8.62 7.53 -0.34
C VAL A 78 9.01 8.97 -0.64
N SER A 79 9.11 9.28 -1.92
CA SER A 79 9.42 10.61 -2.45
C SER A 79 8.29 11.13 -3.33
N ASP A 80 8.17 12.45 -3.46
CA ASP A 80 7.27 13.05 -4.43
C ASP A 80 7.81 12.91 -5.87
N ALA A 81 7.01 13.34 -6.85
CA ALA A 81 7.37 13.39 -8.25
C ALA A 81 8.64 14.20 -8.56
N MET A 82 9.05 15.12 -7.67
CA MET A 82 10.26 15.93 -7.80
C MET A 82 11.48 15.28 -7.11
N GLY A 83 11.31 14.10 -6.52
CA GLY A 83 12.36 13.36 -5.82
C GLY A 83 12.62 13.85 -4.40
N LYS A 84 11.76 14.70 -3.84
CA LYS A 84 11.87 15.10 -2.43
C LYS A 84 11.30 13.99 -1.55
N HIS A 85 12.11 13.54 -0.61
CA HIS A 85 11.70 12.57 0.40
C HIS A 85 10.57 13.14 1.30
N ILE A 86 9.46 12.39 1.42
CA ILE A 86 8.27 12.80 2.17
C ILE A 86 8.14 12.01 3.47
N LEU A 87 8.27 10.68 3.37
CA LEU A 87 8.10 9.76 4.47
C LEU A 87 8.93 8.50 4.26
N TYR A 88 9.17 7.78 5.34
CA TYR A 88 9.78 6.45 5.27
C TYR A 88 9.13 5.50 6.26
N THR A 89 9.22 4.21 5.98
CA THR A 89 8.83 3.16 6.92
C THR A 89 10.05 2.46 7.50
N ALA A 90 9.90 1.96 8.73
CA ALA A 90 10.87 1.07 9.34
C ALA A 90 10.14 0.01 10.20
N PRO A 91 10.67 -1.22 10.30
CA PRO A 91 10.09 -2.24 11.17
C PRO A 91 9.96 -1.77 12.63
N ASN A 92 8.89 -2.18 13.31
CA ASN A 92 8.68 -1.88 14.72
C ASN A 92 8.79 -3.14 15.60
N ILE A 93 8.90 -2.93 16.91
CA ILE A 93 9.09 -4.03 17.88
C ILE A 93 7.86 -4.96 17.98
N GLN A 94 6.71 -4.54 17.47
CA GLN A 94 5.49 -5.35 17.42
C GLN A 94 5.42 -6.24 16.16
N GLY A 95 6.47 -6.26 15.33
CA GLY A 95 6.53 -7.08 14.11
C GLY A 95 5.79 -6.48 12.91
N GLY A 96 5.39 -5.22 12.98
CA GLY A 96 4.85 -4.44 11.86
C GLY A 96 5.81 -3.35 11.42
N PHE A 97 5.26 -2.23 10.94
CA PHE A 97 6.02 -1.08 10.47
C PHE A 97 5.54 0.21 11.11
N ASN A 98 6.48 1.11 11.38
CA ASN A 98 6.21 2.51 11.69
C ASN A 98 6.38 3.34 10.44
N VAL A 99 5.55 4.37 10.29
CA VAL A 99 5.61 5.39 9.25
C VAL A 99 6.12 6.67 9.89
N PHE A 100 7.16 7.25 9.32
CA PHE A 100 7.81 8.45 9.82
C PHE A 100 7.76 9.57 8.78
N GLU A 101 7.44 10.78 9.22
CA GLU A 101 7.60 12.00 8.46
C GLU A 101 9.08 12.29 8.16
N ASN A 102 9.30 13.12 7.14
CA ASN A 102 10.63 13.68 6.88
C ASN A 102 11.12 14.49 8.11
N GLY A 103 12.15 13.99 8.78
CA GLY A 103 12.64 14.51 10.07
C GLY A 103 12.53 13.52 11.23
N GLY A 104 11.91 12.36 11.02
CA GLY A 104 11.91 11.24 11.98
C GLY A 104 10.79 11.28 13.01
N LYS A 105 9.80 12.16 12.85
CA LYS A 105 8.58 12.15 13.66
C LYS A 105 7.71 10.95 13.25
N LEU A 106 7.27 10.18 14.25
CA LEU A 106 6.35 9.06 14.03
C LEU A 106 4.96 9.59 13.69
N GLU A 107 4.41 9.16 12.55
CA GLU A 107 3.04 9.48 12.12
C GLU A 107 2.07 8.35 12.44
N GLN A 108 2.44 7.12 12.10
CA GLN A 108 1.55 5.97 12.20
C GLN A 108 2.32 4.70 12.50
N SER A 109 1.65 3.75 13.13
CA SER A 109 2.13 2.38 13.28
C SER A 109 1.12 1.40 12.66
N VAL A 110 1.62 0.48 11.87
CA VAL A 110 0.91 -0.71 11.40
C VAL A 110 1.40 -1.88 12.24
N ILE A 111 0.48 -2.60 12.86
CA ILE A 111 0.77 -3.77 13.69
C ILE A 111 -0.04 -4.95 13.13
N PRO A 112 0.57 -6.13 12.94
CA PRO A 112 -0.16 -7.31 12.51
C PRO A 112 -1.27 -7.67 13.51
N ASP A 113 -2.43 -8.04 13.01
CA ASP A 113 -3.50 -8.58 13.85
C ASP A 113 -3.12 -9.98 14.35
N ALA A 114 -2.83 -10.09 15.65
CA ALA A 114 -2.44 -11.34 16.30
C ALA A 114 -3.55 -12.41 16.30
N THR A 115 -4.81 -12.05 16.00
CA THR A 115 -5.93 -12.99 16.02
C THR A 115 -6.08 -13.80 14.73
N GLY A 116 -5.34 -13.46 13.66
CA GLY A 116 -5.39 -14.04 12.31
C GLY A 116 -6.15 -15.37 12.21
N PHE A 117 -7.48 -15.31 12.08
CA PHE A 117 -8.34 -16.49 11.99
C PHE A 117 -8.16 -17.12 10.61
N HIS A 118 -7.01 -17.77 10.43
CA HIS A 118 -6.71 -18.64 9.30
C HIS A 118 -7.28 -20.00 9.66
N SER A 119 -8.55 -20.25 9.32
CA SER A 119 -9.10 -21.60 9.36
C SER A 119 -8.31 -22.48 8.39
N LYS A 120 -7.20 -23.08 8.85
CA LYS A 120 -6.56 -24.20 8.16
C LYS A 120 -7.44 -25.41 8.42
N PHE A 121 -8.35 -25.68 7.50
CA PHE A 121 -8.99 -27.00 7.43
C PHE A 121 -7.88 -28.02 7.15
N PHE A 122 -7.52 -28.82 8.14
CA PHE A 122 -6.78 -30.04 7.91
C PHE A 122 -7.80 -31.11 7.51
N ARG A 123 -7.61 -31.72 6.34
CA ARG A 123 -8.21 -33.00 6.00
C ARG A 123 -7.25 -34.12 6.37
#